data_AF-X1I1F9-F1
#
_entry.id   AF-X1I1F9-F1
#
_cell.length_a   1.000
_cell.length_b   1.000
_cell.length_c   1.000
_cell.angle_alpha   90.00
_cell.angle_beta   90.00
_cell.angle_gamma   90.00
#
_symmetry.space_group_name_H-M   'P 1'
#
loop_
_entity.id
_entity.type
_entity.pdbx_description
1 polymer ?
#
loop_
_entity_poly.entity_id
_entity_poly.type
_entity_poly.pdbx_seq_one_letter_code
_entity_poly.pdbx_strand_id
1 'polypeptide(L)' 'MSKVTNVIVNLGPRMLMVGKEVLGTADNMSIEVAEATEEELEKLKSAYEIRLVKMVGESGAGGH' A
#
# COMPACT_ATOMS: atom_id res chain seq x y z
N MET A 1 16.48 13.86 -8.74
CA MET A 1 16.10 12.92 -7.67
C MET A 1 16.44 11.51 -8.14
N SER A 2 17.11 10.74 -7.31
CA SER A 2 17.37 9.32 -7.58
C SER A 2 16.05 8.56 -7.55
N LYS A 3 15.84 7.69 -8.53
CA LYS A 3 14.69 6.80 -8.59
C LYS A 3 15.14 5.39 -8.25
N VAL A 4 14.29 4.69 -7.52
CA VAL A 4 14.46 3.30 -7.13
C VAL A 4 13.39 2.49 -7.83
N THR A 5 13.77 1.36 -8.42
CA THR A 5 12.87 0.51 -9.19
C THR A 5 12.93 -0.94 -8.72
N ASN A 6 11.80 -1.65 -8.85
CA ASN A 6 11.66 -3.08 -8.56
C ASN A 6 12.20 -3.48 -7.17
N VAL A 7 11.75 -2.78 -6.13
CA VAL A 7 12.17 -3.04 -4.75
C VAL A 7 11.05 -3.61 -3.90
N ILE A 8 11.40 -4.55 -3.03
CA ILE A 8 10.50 -5.05 -1.99
C ILE A 8 10.75 -4.23 -0.72
N VAL A 9 9.70 -3.61 -0.22
CA VAL A 9 9.74 -2.79 1.01
C VAL A 9 9.06 -3.56 2.13
N ASN A 10 9.85 -3.93 3.14
CA ASN A 10 9.32 -4.51 4.38
C ASN A 10 8.81 -3.40 5.28
N LEU A 11 7.52 -3.46 5.63
CA LEU A 11 6.83 -2.44 6.44
C LEU A 11 6.66 -2.86 7.90
N GLY A 12 6.85 -4.15 8.23
CA GLY A 12 6.58 -4.65 9.56
C GLY A 12 5.08 -4.57 9.92
N PRO A 13 4.74 -4.44 11.21
CA PRO A 13 3.34 -4.35 11.65
C PRO A 13 2.64 -3.08 11.17
N ARG A 14 1.46 -3.22 10.56
CA ARG A 14 0.64 -2.10 10.08
C ARG A 14 -0.84 -2.27 10.40
N MET A 15 -1.52 -1.16 10.64
CA MET A 15 -2.97 -1.14 10.82
C MET A 15 -3.67 -1.15 9.46
N LEU A 16 -4.64 -2.04 9.27
CA LEU A 16 -5.46 -2.12 8.06
C LEU A 16 -6.77 -1.37 8.26
N MET A 17 -7.08 -0.45 7.35
CA MET A 17 -8.28 0.37 7.43
C MET A 17 -9.10 0.36 6.15
N VAL A 18 -10.43 0.41 6.27
CA VAL A 18 -11.36 0.71 5.17
C VAL A 18 -12.17 1.94 5.56
N GLY A 19 -12.05 3.01 4.79
CA GLY A 19 -12.65 4.31 5.15
C GLY A 19 -12.11 4.82 6.50
N LYS A 20 -12.98 4.82 7.53
CA LYS A 20 -12.64 5.21 8.91
C LYS A 20 -12.60 4.01 9.87
N GLU A 21 -12.88 2.81 9.38
CA GLU A 21 -12.96 1.60 10.21
C GLU A 21 -11.62 0.86 10.20
N VAL A 22 -11.22 0.38 11.37
CA VAL A 22 -10.05 -0.49 11.53
C VAL A 22 -10.49 -1.94 11.37
N LEU A 23 -9.92 -2.63 10.40
CA LEU A 23 -10.19 -4.06 10.16
C LEU A 23 -9.29 -4.97 11.01
N GLY A 24 -8.10 -4.48 11.36
CA GLY A 24 -7.14 -5.22 12.18
C GLY A 24 -5.71 -4.75 11.98
N THR A 25 -4.77 -5.58 12.42
CA THR A 25 -3.32 -5.39 12.24
C THR A 25 -2.75 -6.53 11.41
N ALA A 26 -1.83 -6.21 10.51
CA ALA A 26 -1.07 -7.19 9.76
C ALA A 26 0.40 -7.10 10.14
N ASP A 27 0.95 -8.21 10.62
CA ASP A 27 2.38 -8.35 10.91
C ASP A 27 3.14 -8.81 9.66
N ASN A 28 4.41 -8.38 9.54
CA ASN A 28 5.31 -8.76 8.44
C ASN A 28 4.80 -8.44 7.03
N MET A 29 4.17 -7.26 6.85
CA MET A 29 3.75 -6.83 5.51
C MET A 29 4.96 -6.40 4.65
N SER A 30 4.92 -6.78 3.38
CA SER A 30 5.84 -6.29 2.35
C SER A 30 5.07 -5.77 1.14
N ILE A 31 5.58 -4.71 0.50
CA ILE A 31 5.03 -4.15 -0.74
C ILE A 31 6.11 -4.16 -1.82
N GLU A 32 5.77 -4.67 -3.00
CA GLU A 32 6.60 -4.52 -4.19
C GLU A 32 6.33 -3.16 -4.83
N VAL A 33 7.39 -2.37 -4.99
CA VAL A 33 7.34 -1.03 -5.56
C VAL A 33 8.05 -1.05 -6.91
N ALA A 34 7.28 -0.87 -7.98
CA ALA A 34 7.81 -0.85 -9.34
C ALA A 34 8.75 0.35 -9.56
N GLU A 35 8.36 1.55 -9.11
CA GLU A 35 9.16 2.77 -9.20
C GLU A 35 8.75 3.77 -8.12
N ALA A 36 9.73 4.37 -7.44
CA ALA A 36 9.53 5.47 -6.50
C ALA A 36 10.82 6.29 -6.34
N THR A 37 10.70 7.51 -5.85
CA THR A 37 11.85 8.26 -5.32
C THR A 37 12.22 7.77 -3.92
N GLU A 38 13.45 8.08 -3.49
CA GLU A 38 13.90 7.76 -2.12
C GLU A 38 12.99 8.40 -1.05
N GLU A 39 12.54 9.65 -1.27
CA GLU A 39 11.63 10.35 -0.35
C GLU A 39 10.25 9.67 -0.26
N GLU A 40 9.71 9.20 -1.40
CA GLU A 40 8.44 8.45 -1.41
C GLU A 40 8.57 7.11 -0.68
N LEU A 41 9.72 6.43 -0.82
CA LEU A 41 10.00 5.19 -0.08
C LEU A 41 10.12 5.43 1.42
N GLU A 42 10.73 6.54 1.85
CA GLU A 42 10.79 6.91 3.27
C GLU A 42 9.40 7.20 3.84
N LYS A 43 8.55 7.93 3.10
CA LYS A 43 7.16 8.16 3.46
C LYS A 43 6.38 6.84 3.58
N LEU A 44 6.56 5.93 2.62
CA LEU A 44 5.93 4.61 2.64
C LEU A 44 6.37 3.79 3.87
N LYS A 45 7.66 3.75 4.17
CA LYS A 45 8.20 3.05 5.34
C LYS A 45 7.71 3.66 6.65
N SER A 46 7.47 4.98 6.69
CA SER A 46 7.03 5.69 7.89
C SER A 46 5.50 5.65 8.10
N ALA A 47 4.73 5.30 7.07
CA ALA A 47 3.28 5.19 7.18
C ALA A 47 2.90 4.08 8.18
N TYR A 48 2.09 4.40 9.18
CA TYR A 48 1.66 3.45 10.23
C TYR A 48 0.42 2.62 9.83
N GLU A 49 -0.37 3.16 8.92
CA GLU A 49 -1.65 2.60 8.47
C GLU A 49 -1.66 2.38 6.96
N ILE A 50 -2.35 1.33 6.52
CA ILE A 50 -2.65 1.05 5.12
C ILE A 50 -4.15 1.17 4.93
N ARG A 51 -4.58 2.14 4.11
CA ARG A 51 -5.99 2.36 3.77
C ARG A 51 -6.32 1.62 2.49
N LEU A 52 -7.22 0.64 2.60
CA LEU A 52 -7.75 -0.09 1.47
C LEU A 52 -8.84 0.75 0.82
N VAL A 53 -8.66 1.02 -0.47
CA VAL A 53 -9.63 1.73 -1.31
C VAL A 53 -10.20 0.76 -2.34
N LYS A 54 -11.47 0.92 -2.69
CA LYS A 54 -12.06 0.19 -3.81
C LYS A 54 -11.41 0.69 -5.10
N MET A 55 -10.79 -0.19 -5.88
CA MET A 55 -10.31 0.14 -7.22
C MET A 55 -11.50 0.61 -8.07
N VAL A 56 -11.49 1.87 -8.47
CA VAL A 56 -12.49 2.44 -9.40
C VAL A 56 -12.03 2.06 -10.81
N GLY A 57 -12.29 0.82 -11.22
CA GLY A 57 -11.81 0.29 -12.51
C GLY A 57 -12.35 -1.08 -12.93
N GLU A 58 -12.91 -1.88 -12.02
CA GLU A 58 -13.52 -3.18 -12.37
C GLU A 58 -15.05 -3.10 -12.58
N SER A 59 -15.54 -1.96 -13.04
CA SER A 59 -16.87 -1.87 -13.65
C SER A 59 -16.77 -2.24 -15.13
N GLY A 60 -16.64 -3.53 -15.41
CA GLY A 60 -16.48 -4.02 -16.78
C GLY A 60 -16.55 -5.54 -16.97
N ALA A 61 -17.09 -6.30 -16.01
CA ALA A 61 -17.44 -7.70 -16.24
C ALA A 61 -18.55 -8.11 -15.28
N GLY A 62 -19.81 -8.00 -15.72
CA GLY A 62 -20.95 -8.43 -14.93
C GLY A 62 -22.24 -7.75 -15.34
N GLY A 63 -22.68 -7.99 -16.58
CA GLY A 63 -24.10 -7.89 -16.88
C GLY A 63 -24.81 -9.10 -16.29
N HIS A 64 -25.80 -8.85 -15.44
CA HIS A 64 -27.09 -9.55 -15.41
C HIS A 64 -28.07 -8.75 -14.58
#